data_AF-A0A2D8ADA5-F1
#
_entry.id   AF-A0A2D8ADA5-F1
#
_cell.length_a   1.000
_cell.length_b   1.000
_cell.length_c   1.000
_cell.angle_alpha   90.00
_cell.angle_beta   90.00
_cell.angle_gamma   90.00
#
_symmetry.space_group_name_H-M   'P 1'
#
loop_
_entity.id
_entity.type
_entity.pdbx_description
1 polymer ?
#
loop_
_entity_poly.entity_id
_entity_poly.type
_entity_poly.pdbx_seq_one_letter_code
_entity_poly.pdbx_strand_id
1 'polypeptide(L)'
;MNKADKARFDALTDQGCIVCRLVLSVWTPPDIHHLRSGVGMGQRSGHERTIPLCHTHHQGQWGIHAMGTRAWEAHFGYSEERLLTITNALLRGEQCEA
;
A
#
# COMPACT_ATOMS: atom_id res chain seq x y z
N MET A 1 -11.95 14.28 4.48
CA MET A 1 -12.13 12.86 4.85
C MET A 1 -13.56 12.67 5.31
N ASN A 2 -14.37 11.99 4.50
CA ASN A 2 -15.74 11.63 4.84
C ASN A 2 -15.76 10.35 5.69
N LYS A 3 -16.96 9.89 6.10
CA LYS A 3 -17.11 8.67 6.92
C LYS A 3 -16.59 7.41 6.21
N ALA A 4 -16.77 7.30 4.89
CA ALA A 4 -16.31 6.16 4.10
C ALA A 4 -14.78 6.14 3.98
N ASP A 5 -14.15 7.29 3.77
CA ASP A 5 -12.68 7.42 3.74
C ASP A 5 -12.07 6.99 5.07
N LYS A 6 -12.66 7.43 6.19
CA LYS A 6 -12.22 7.01 7.52
C LYS A 6 -12.35 5.49 7.72
N ALA A 7 -13.50 4.92 7.37
CA ALA A 7 -13.71 3.47 7.47
C ALA A 7 -12.70 2.67 6.63
N ARG A 8 -12.37 3.16 5.43
CA ARG A 8 -11.32 2.57 4.59
C ARG A 8 -9.96 2.63 5.30
N PHE A 9 -9.58 3.78 5.85
CA PHE A 9 -8.27 3.95 6.50
C PHE A 9 -8.14 3.11 7.77
N ASP A 10 -9.22 3.00 8.54
CA ASP A 10 -9.27 2.10 9.70
C ASP A 10 -9.05 0.64 9.24
N ALA A 11 -9.77 0.19 8.19
CA ALA A 11 -9.61 -1.15 7.64
C ALA A 11 -8.19 -1.40 7.05
N LEU A 12 -7.58 -0.40 6.42
CA LEU A 12 -6.18 -0.48 5.96
C LEU A 12 -5.20 -0.61 7.14
N THR A 13 -5.46 0.10 8.23
CA THR A 13 -4.65 0.05 9.45
C THR A 13 -4.71 -1.34 10.07
N ASP A 14 -5.90 -1.94 10.12
CA ASP A 14 -6.10 -3.31 10.62
C ASP A 14 -5.35 -4.36 9.80
N GLN A 15 -5.19 -4.17 8.48
CA GLN A 15 -4.42 -5.10 7.64
C GLN A 15 -2.91 -5.08 7.93
N GLY A 16 -2.39 -3.96 8.44
CA GLY A 16 -0.94 -3.76 8.63
C GLY A 16 -0.20 -3.55 7.30
N CYS A 17 1.12 -3.42 7.35
CA CYS A 17 1.92 -3.24 6.14
C CYS A 17 1.72 -4.40 5.15
N ILE A 18 1.25 -4.07 3.94
CA ILE A 18 0.97 -5.09 2.92
C ILE A 18 2.22 -5.87 2.50
N VAL A 19 3.38 -5.22 2.47
CA VAL A 19 4.66 -5.90 2.14
C VAL A 19 5.09 -6.85 3.24
N CYS A 20 5.04 -6.43 4.51
CA CYS A 20 5.34 -7.31 5.63
C CYS A 20 4.38 -8.50 5.70
N ARG A 21 3.10 -8.29 5.37
CA ARG A 21 2.12 -9.36 5.30
C ARG A 21 2.48 -10.38 4.23
N LEU A 22 2.79 -9.93 3.01
CA LEU A 22 3.07 -10.82 1.87
C LEU A 22 4.43 -11.52 1.98
N VAL A 23 5.48 -10.81 2.36
CA VAL A 23 6.86 -11.31 2.32
C VAL A 23 7.25 -12.00 3.63
N LEU A 24 6.78 -11.47 4.76
CA LEU A 24 7.21 -11.90 6.09
C LEU A 24 6.10 -12.61 6.89
N SER A 25 4.85 -12.62 6.38
CA SER A 25 3.70 -13.17 7.11
C SER A 25 3.49 -12.55 8.50
N VAL A 26 3.83 -11.27 8.67
CA VAL A 26 3.65 -10.55 9.94
C VAL A 26 2.83 -9.27 9.76
N TRP A 27 2.13 -8.90 10.83
CA TRP A 27 1.51 -7.59 10.94
C TRP A 27 2.53 -6.57 11.47
N THR A 28 2.60 -5.40 10.85
CA THR A 28 3.38 -4.27 11.34
C THR A 28 2.56 -2.99 11.22
N PRO A 29 2.72 -2.02 12.15
CA PRO A 29 1.95 -0.79 12.15
C PRO A 29 2.18 -0.01 10.84
N PRO A 30 1.12 0.28 10.07
CA PRO A 30 1.26 0.96 8.79
C PRO A 30 0.98 2.46 8.91
N ASP A 31 1.62 3.23 8.03
CA ASP A 31 1.16 4.52 7.57
C ASP A 31 0.38 4.35 6.25
N ILE A 32 -0.51 5.30 5.94
CA ILE A 32 -1.29 5.27 4.70
C ILE A 32 -0.51 5.93 3.57
N HIS A 33 -0.05 5.11 2.63
CA HIS A 33 0.64 5.55 1.43
C HIS A 33 -0.36 5.80 0.30
N HIS A 34 -0.30 6.98 -0.33
CA HIS A 34 -1.08 7.32 -1.51
C HIS A 34 -0.25 7.05 -2.76
N LEU A 35 -0.75 6.21 -3.66
CA LEU A 35 -0.04 5.84 -4.88
C LEU A 35 0.21 7.08 -5.74
N ARG A 36 1.41 7.20 -6.31
CA ARG A 36 1.74 8.30 -7.23
C ARG A 36 1.51 7.95 -8.70
N SER A 37 1.47 6.67 -9.04
CA SER A 37 1.19 6.17 -10.39
C SER A 37 -0.29 6.36 -10.77
N GLY A 38 -0.54 6.66 -12.06
CA GLY A 38 -1.90 6.69 -12.63
C GLY A 38 -2.71 7.98 -12.41
N VAL A 39 -2.14 9.00 -11.79
CA VAL A 39 -2.75 10.34 -11.67
C VAL A 39 -1.98 11.36 -12.52
N GLY A 40 -2.72 12.25 -13.20
CA GLY A 40 -2.12 13.33 -14.00
C GLY A 40 -1.17 14.20 -13.16
N MET A 41 -0.15 14.74 -13.80
CA MET A 41 0.89 15.57 -13.17
C MET A 41 0.27 16.63 -12.24
N GLY A 42 0.53 16.54 -10.94
CA GLY A 42 0.04 17.50 -9.93
C GLY A 42 -1.25 17.12 -9.20
N GLN A 43 -1.86 15.97 -9.49
CA GLN A 43 -3.05 15.50 -8.78
C GLN A 43 -2.69 14.51 -7.66
N ARG A 44 -3.33 14.66 -6.50
CA ARG A 44 -3.32 13.60 -5.47
C ARG A 44 -4.23 12.48 -5.93
N SER A 45 -3.76 11.24 -5.82
CA SER A 45 -4.62 10.07 -5.97
C SER A 45 -5.71 10.09 -4.89
N GLY A 46 -6.92 9.65 -5.27
CA GLY A 46 -8.03 9.60 -4.34
C GLY A 46 -7.76 8.61 -3.20
N HIS A 47 -8.53 8.72 -2.12
CA HIS A 47 -8.35 7.88 -0.93
C HIS A 47 -8.54 6.38 -1.22
N GLU A 48 -9.20 6.03 -2.32
CA GLU A 48 -9.35 4.67 -2.86
C GLU A 48 -8.04 4.08 -3.43
N ARG A 49 -7.05 4.93 -3.74
CA ARG A 49 -5.74 4.54 -4.26
C ARG A 49 -4.67 4.65 -3.18
N THR A 50 -4.93 3.99 -2.06
CA THR A 50 -4.06 3.95 -0.89
C THR A 50 -3.72 2.53 -0.49
N ILE A 51 -2.48 2.33 -0.02
CA ILE A 51 -1.97 1.06 0.52
C ILE A 51 -1.35 1.27 1.91
N PRO A 52 -1.40 0.28 2.81
CA PRO A 52 -0.81 0.37 4.14
C PRO A 52 0.65 -0.06 4.08
N LEU A 53 1.59 0.81 4.48
CA LEU A 53 3.02 0.54 4.49
C LEU A 53 3.63 0.96 5.84
N CYS A 54 4.41 0.09 6.49
CA CYS A 54 5.14 0.47 7.70
C CYS A 54 6.27 1.45 7.38
N HIS A 55 6.83 2.12 8.40
CA HIS A 55 7.89 3.10 8.20
C HIS A 55 9.02 2.59 7.29
N THR A 56 9.52 1.37 7.51
CA THR A 56 10.59 0.74 6.72
C THR A 56 10.26 0.67 5.23
N HIS A 57 9.02 0.31 4.90
CA HIS A 57 8.52 0.11 3.54
C HIS A 57 7.89 1.38 2.94
N HIS A 58 7.60 2.39 3.75
CA HIS A 58 7.05 3.65 3.30
C HIS A 58 8.16 4.69 3.05
N GLN A 59 8.84 5.13 4.12
CA GLN A 59 9.78 6.26 4.13
C GLN A 59 11.22 5.85 4.48
N GLY A 60 11.43 4.63 4.99
CA GLY A 60 12.75 4.13 5.40
C GLY A 60 13.66 3.83 4.22
N GLN A 61 14.85 3.29 4.50
CA GLN A 61 15.85 2.95 3.48
C GLN A 61 15.32 1.98 2.41
N TRP A 62 14.46 1.03 2.83
CA TRP A 62 13.77 0.09 1.95
C TRP A 62 12.37 0.59 1.56
N GLY A 63 12.13 1.88 1.73
CA GLY A 63 10.85 2.52 1.53
C GLY A 63 10.65 2.92 0.08
N ILE A 64 9.40 2.87 -0.38
CA ILE A 64 9.09 3.21 -1.76
C ILE A 64 9.47 4.65 -2.13
N HIS A 65 9.42 5.56 -1.15
CA HIS A 65 9.85 6.95 -1.35
C HIS A 65 11.36 7.11 -1.50
N ALA A 66 12.15 6.25 -0.86
CA ALA A 66 13.61 6.28 -0.95
C ALA A 66 14.12 5.54 -2.19
N MET A 67 13.55 4.36 -2.48
CA MET A 67 13.99 3.52 -3.60
C MET A 67 13.46 4.00 -4.95
N GLY A 68 12.29 4.63 -4.98
CA GLY A 68 11.54 4.84 -6.20
C GLY A 68 10.91 3.56 -6.75
N THR A 69 9.89 3.70 -7.60
CA THR A 69 9.00 2.60 -8.01
C THR A 69 9.71 1.49 -8.77
N ARG A 70 10.66 1.84 -9.65
CA ARG A 70 11.41 0.85 -10.45
C ARG A 70 12.32 -0.03 -9.59
N ALA A 71 13.10 0.56 -8.69
CA ALA A 71 14.01 -0.20 -7.84
C ALA A 71 13.24 -1.00 -6.79
N TRP A 72 12.14 -0.43 -6.27
CA TRP A 72 11.20 -1.11 -5.40
C TRP A 72 10.64 -2.39 -6.04
N GLU A 73 10.10 -2.29 -7.25
CA GLU A 73 9.51 -3.44 -7.96
C GLU A 73 10.56 -4.51 -8.25
N ALA A 74 11.77 -4.11 -8.65
CA ALA A 74 12.88 -5.04 -8.86
C ALA A 74 13.32 -5.75 -7.57
N HIS A 75 13.23 -5.09 -6.41
CA HIS A 75 13.66 -5.65 -5.13
C HIS A 75 12.59 -6.55 -4.48
N PHE A 76 11.34 -6.09 -4.43
CA PHE A 76 10.26 -6.80 -3.73
C PHE A 76 9.41 -7.68 -4.67
N GLY A 77 9.48 -7.49 -5.99
CA GLY A 77 8.65 -8.23 -6.94
C GLY A 77 7.19 -7.77 -7.01
N TYR A 78 6.87 -6.62 -6.42
CA TYR A 78 5.53 -6.03 -6.43
C TYR A 78 5.58 -4.55 -6.82
N SER A 79 4.84 -4.18 -7.86
CA SER A 79 4.55 -2.77 -8.17
C SER A 79 3.52 -2.18 -7.22
N GLU A 80 3.44 -0.84 -7.13
CA GLU A 80 2.39 -0.14 -6.38
C GLU A 80 0.99 -0.58 -6.80
N GLU A 81 0.73 -0.68 -8.10
CA GLU A 81 -0.58 -1.12 -8.63
C GLU A 81 -0.89 -2.56 -8.23
N ARG A 82 0.11 -3.45 -8.23
CA ARG A 82 -0.07 -4.84 -7.78
C ARG A 82 -0.43 -4.87 -6.29
N LEU A 83 0.29 -4.10 -5.47
CA LEU A 83 0.00 -3.98 -4.04
C LEU A 83 -1.39 -3.38 -3.78
N LEU A 84 -1.81 -2.39 -4.57
CA LEU A 84 -3.16 -1.81 -4.47
C LEU A 84 -4.25 -2.82 -4.80
N THR A 85 -4.06 -3.60 -5.87
CA THR A 85 -5.00 -4.66 -6.27
C THR A 85 -5.18 -5.68 -5.15
N ILE A 86 -4.07 -6.20 -4.60
CA ILE A 86 -4.07 -7.17 -3.50
C ILE A 86 -4.72 -6.55 -2.25
N THR A 87 -4.34 -5.33 -1.88
CA THR A 87 -4.89 -4.61 -0.73
C THR A 87 -6.41 -4.50 -0.85
N ASN A 88 -6.92 -4.08 -2.01
CA ASN A 88 -8.36 -3.91 -2.22
C ASN A 88 -9.12 -5.25 -2.18
N ALA A 89 -8.53 -6.33 -2.69
CA ALA A 89 -9.12 -7.67 -2.57
C ALA A 89 -9.18 -8.15 -1.11
N LEU A 90 -8.12 -7.92 -0.33
CA LEU A 90 -8.10 -8.22 1.11
C LEU A 90 -9.19 -7.45 1.86
N LEU A 91 -9.38 -6.17 1.55
CA LEU A 91 -10.45 -5.36 2.15
C LEU A 91 -11.86 -5.86 1.78
N ARG A 92 -12.03 -6.54 0.64
CA ARG A 92 -13.29 -7.18 0.24
C ARG A 92 -13.44 -8.61 0.76
N GLY A 93 -12.42 -9.17 1.43
CA GLY A 93 -12.41 -10.56 1.88
C GLY A 93 -12.24 -11.58 0.75
N GLU A 94 -11.72 -11.17 -0.40
CA GLU A 94 -11.47 -12.04 -1.54
C GLU A 94 -10.14 -12.80 -1.38
N GLN A 95 -10.11 -14.06 -1.81
CA GLN A 95 -8.86 -14.82 -1.91
C GLN A 95 -8.13 -14.37 -3.19
N CYS A 96 -7.01 -13.67 -3.05
CA CYS A 96 -6.11 -13.44 -4.17
C CYS A 96 -5.14 -14.62 -4.30
N GLU A 97 -5.17 -15.30 -5.45
CA GLU A 97 -4.10 -16.22 -5.84
C GLU A 97 -2.80 -15.42 -6.03
N ALA A 98 -1.72 -15.87 -5.39
CA ALA A 98 -0.43 -15.17 -5.26
C ALA A 98 0.41 -15.23 -6.54
#